data_AF-A0A1S2K970-F1
#
_entry.id   AF-A0A1S2K970-F1
#
_cell.length_a   1.000
_cell.length_b   1.000
_cell.length_c   1.000
_cell.angle_alpha   90.00
_cell.angle_beta   90.00
_cell.angle_gamma   90.00
#
_symmetry.space_group_name_H-M   'P 1'
#
loop_
_entity.id
_entity.type
_entity.pdbx_description
1 polymer ?
#
loop_
_entity_poly.entity_id
_entity_poly.type
_entity_poly.pdbx_seq_one_letter_code
_entity_poly.pdbx_strand_id
1 'polypeptide(L)'
;MPYRGPARLHLPDEDGVTTADVTVDLNVDPVTGEWRGTVTPDRLLHLTYEPVELALPGHQPRPAVLMEGAGLEIYGEPPAPWT
;
A
#
# COMPACT_ATOMS: atom_id res chain seq x y z
N MET A 1 8.43 -9.29 8.47
CA MET A 1 9.33 -9.74 7.38
C MET A 1 9.32 -8.69 6.28
N PRO A 2 10.43 -8.44 5.57
CA PRO A 2 10.42 -7.52 4.43
C PRO A 2 9.78 -8.17 3.19
N TYR A 3 8.90 -7.45 2.51
CA TYR A 3 8.34 -7.82 1.21
C TYR A 3 8.74 -6.77 0.17
N ARG A 4 9.34 -7.22 -0.94
CA ARG A 4 9.66 -6.34 -2.07
C ARG A 4 9.18 -6.95 -3.37
N GLY A 5 8.33 -6.23 -4.08
CA GLY A 5 7.75 -6.75 -5.32
C GLY A 5 6.58 -5.93 -5.86
N PRO A 6 5.93 -6.44 -6.90
CA PRO A 6 4.75 -5.80 -7.47
C PRO A 6 3.60 -5.83 -6.46
N ALA A 7 2.79 -4.79 -6.49
CA ALA A 7 1.56 -4.66 -5.75
C ALA A 7 0.57 -3.83 -6.57
N ARG A 8 -0.69 -3.86 -6.15
CA ARG A 8 -1.73 -3.03 -6.73
C ARG A 8 -2.35 -2.17 -5.65
N LEU A 9 -2.47 -0.87 -5.93
CA LEU A 9 -3.22 0.06 -5.11
C LEU A 9 -4.62 0.22 -5.68
N HIS A 10 -5.62 0.18 -4.81
CA HIS A 10 -6.99 0.56 -5.09
C HIS A 10 -7.23 1.93 -4.48
N LEU A 11 -7.57 2.89 -5.33
CA LEU A 11 -7.81 4.28 -5.01
C LEU A 11 -9.32 4.50 -5.14
N PRO A 12 -10.04 4.85 -4.07
CA PRO A 12 -11.41 5.33 -4.22
C PRO A 12 -11.36 6.68 -4.97
N ASP A 13 -12.16 6.77 -6.02
CA ASP A 13 -12.29 7.91 -6.93
C ASP A 13 -13.78 8.29 -7.03
N GLU A 14 -14.10 9.48 -7.52
CA GLU A 14 -15.49 9.98 -7.60
C GLU A 14 -16.39 9.08 -8.47
N ASP A 15 -15.80 8.41 -9.47
CA ASP A 15 -16.47 7.51 -10.40
C ASP A 15 -16.37 6.02 -10.03
N GLY A 16 -15.71 5.67 -8.93
CA GLY A 16 -15.56 4.27 -8.50
C GLY A 16 -14.19 3.94 -7.91
N VAL A 17 -13.67 2.75 -8.18
CA VAL A 17 -12.34 2.33 -7.68
C VAL A 17 -11.36 2.31 -8.84
N THR A 18 -10.37 3.20 -8.81
CA THR A 18 -9.25 3.20 -9.74
C THR A 18 -8.15 2.30 -9.21
N THR A 19 -7.53 1.48 -10.08
CA THR A 19 -6.39 0.65 -9.68
C THR A 19 -5.09 1.17 -10.29
N ALA A 20 -3.99 1.05 -9.54
CA ALA A 20 -2.65 1.41 -9.98
C ALA A 20 -1.68 0.28 -9.66
N ASP A 21 -0.98 -0.21 -10.69
CA ASP A 21 0.13 -1.13 -10.51
C ASP A 21 1.36 -0.36 -9.99
N VAL A 22 1.98 -0.88 -8.95
CA VAL A 22 3.12 -0.26 -8.27
C VAL A 22 4.13 -1.31 -7.85
N THR A 23 5.37 -0.87 -7.59
CA THR A 23 6.33 -1.68 -6.86
C THR A 23 6.40 -1.17 -5.42
N VAL A 24 6.34 -2.08 -4.44
CA VAL A 24 6.44 -1.73 -3.02
C VAL A 24 7.66 -2.39 -2.37
N ASP A 25 8.20 -1.69 -1.38
CA ASP A 25 9.17 -2.22 -0.43
C ASP A 25 8.58 -2.03 0.97
N LEU A 26 8.03 -3.10 1.54
CA LEU A 26 7.30 -3.12 2.80
C LEU A 26 8.14 -3.81 3.88
N ASN A 27 8.08 -3.28 5.08
CA ASN A 27 8.56 -3.93 6.28
C ASN A 27 7.41 -4.13 7.25
N VAL A 28 7.12 -5.40 7.56
CA VAL A 28 6.07 -5.81 8.49
C VAL A 28 6.70 -6.10 9.86
N ASP A 29 6.23 -5.41 10.89
CA ASP A 29 6.54 -5.68 12.29
C ASP A 29 5.95 -7.05 12.68
N PRO A 30 6.79 -8.04 13.05
CA PRO A 30 6.32 -9.38 13.36
C PRO A 30 5.57 -9.48 14.70
N VAL A 31 5.65 -8.46 15.55
CA VAL A 31 5.03 -8.41 16.88
C VAL A 31 3.67 -7.73 16.80
N THR A 32 3.59 -6.54 16.21
CA THR A 32 2.34 -5.76 16.14
C THR A 32 1.52 -6.05 14.89
N GLY A 33 2.14 -6.58 13.83
CA GLY A 33 1.50 -6.75 12.52
C GLY A 33 1.36 -5.44 11.74
N GLU A 34 1.83 -4.33 12.30
CA GLU A 34 1.95 -3.05 11.60
C GLU A 34 2.90 -3.21 10.41
N TRP A 35 2.62 -2.48 9.34
CA TRP A 35 3.49 -2.50 8.18
C TRP A 35 3.63 -1.10 7.59
N ARG A 36 4.85 -0.82 7.14
CA ARG A 36 5.21 0.45 6.51
C ARG A 36 6.12 0.20 5.33
N GLY A 37 6.09 1.07 4.34
CA GLY A 37 6.96 0.94 3.20
C GLY A 37 6.96 2.12 2.28
N THR A 38 7.70 1.97 1.19
CA THR A 38 7.73 2.95 0.09
C THR A 38 7.08 2.34 -1.13
N VAL A 39 6.31 3.16 -1.84
CA VAL A 39 5.68 2.84 -3.11
C VAL A 39 6.42 3.56 -4.22
N THR A 40 6.80 2.81 -5.25
CA THR A 40 7.29 3.36 -6.51
C THR A 40 6.23 3.10 -7.57
N PRO A 41 5.44 4.11 -7.97
CA PRO A 41 4.45 3.92 -9.01
C PRO A 41 5.10 3.97 -10.39
N ASP A 42 4.58 3.19 -11.33
CA ASP A 42 5.07 3.19 -12.72
C ASP A 42 4.72 4.49 -13.48
N ARG A 43 3.79 5.28 -12.92
CA ARG A 43 3.40 6.62 -13.38
C ARG A 43 3.32 7.58 -12.20
N LEU A 44 3.57 8.87 -12.41
CA LEU A 44 3.36 9.88 -11.36
C LEU A 44 1.89 9.85 -10.93
N LEU A 45 1.65 9.47 -9.67
CA LEU A 45 0.34 9.55 -9.05
C LEU A 45 0.37 10.77 -8.11
N HIS A 46 -0.41 11.81 -8.40
CA HIS A 46 -0.63 12.92 -7.47
C HIS A 46 -1.61 12.46 -6.40
N LEU A 47 -1.13 11.77 -5.35
CA LEU A 47 -2.01 11.14 -4.38
C LEU A 47 -1.74 11.61 -2.95
N THR A 48 -2.66 12.43 -2.46
CA THR A 48 -3.00 12.52 -1.03
C THR A 48 -4.36 11.84 -0.85
N TYR A 49 -4.37 10.50 -0.81
CA TYR A 49 -5.61 9.71 -0.69
C TYR A 49 -5.59 8.91 0.61
N GLU A 50 -6.63 9.11 1.42
CA GLU A 50 -6.96 8.31 2.59
C GLU A 50 -8.47 8.02 2.57
N PRO A 51 -8.92 6.75 2.62
CA PRO A 51 -8.16 5.49 2.66
C PRO A 51 -7.91 4.88 1.26
N VAL A 52 -6.80 4.16 1.08
CA VAL A 52 -6.53 3.32 -0.12
C VAL A 52 -6.51 1.84 0.28
N GLU A 53 -6.57 0.91 -0.66
CA GLU A 53 -6.30 -0.51 -0.37
C GLU A 53 -5.07 -1.02 -1.11
N LEU A 54 -4.16 -1.67 -0.40
CA LEU A 54 -3.00 -2.36 -0.94
C LEU A 54 -3.29 -3.85 -1.14
N ALA A 55 -3.17 -4.34 -2.37
CA ALA A 55 -3.25 -5.75 -2.71
C ALA A 55 -1.86 -6.28 -3.11
N LEU A 56 -1.34 -7.25 -2.35
CA LEU A 56 -0.17 -8.02 -2.77
C LEU A 56 -0.60 -9.31 -3.49
N PRO A 57 0.20 -9.82 -4.44
CA PRO A 57 -0.03 -11.11 -5.07
C PRO A 57 -0.24 -12.22 -4.03
N GLY A 58 -1.32 -12.98 -4.19
CA GLY A 58 -1.64 -14.10 -3.30
C GLY A 58 -2.22 -13.73 -1.93
N HIS A 59 -2.44 -12.44 -1.64
CA HIS A 59 -2.98 -11.95 -0.38
C HIS A 59 -4.27 -11.16 -0.59
N GLN A 60 -5.12 -11.11 0.43
CA GLN A 60 -6.31 -10.26 0.39
C GLN A 60 -5.89 -8.77 0.38
N PRO A 61 -6.59 -7.89 -0.38
CA PRO A 61 -6.40 -6.45 -0.30
C PRO A 61 -6.59 -5.94 1.13
N ARG A 62 -5.82 -4.92 1.51
CA ARG A 62 -5.82 -4.36 2.87
C ARG A 62 -5.86 -2.85 2.88
N PRO A 63 -6.59 -2.23 3.81
CA PRO A 63 -6.60 -0.78 3.93
C PRO A 63 -5.20 -0.25 4.25
N ALA A 64 -4.88 0.88 3.66
CA ALA A 64 -3.62 1.57 3.79
C ALA A 64 -3.81 3.08 3.59
N VAL A 65 -2.80 3.82 4.00
CA VAL A 65 -2.70 5.27 3.93
C VAL A 65 -1.48 5.60 3.07
N LEU A 66 -1.67 6.44 2.05
CA LEU A 66 -0.58 7.00 1.26
C LEU A 66 -0.26 8.41 1.71
N MET A 67 1.01 8.67 1.99
CA MET A 67 1.50 10.00 2.36
C MET A 67 2.56 10.47 1.36
N GLU A 68 2.43 11.73 0.93
CA GLU A 68 3.41 12.39 0.07
C GLU A 68 4.54 12.95 0.95
N GLY A 69 5.73 12.33 0.88
CA GLY A 69 6.94 12.73 1.61
C GLY A 69 8.17 12.80 0.71
N ALA A 70 9.34 12.33 1.17
CA ALA A 70 10.55 12.17 0.34
C ALA A 70 10.43 11.03 -0.72
N GLY A 71 9.26 10.40 -0.77
CA GLY A 71 8.75 9.37 -1.66
C GLY A 71 7.26 9.15 -1.33
N LEU A 72 6.55 8.33 -2.10
CA LEU A 72 5.20 7.90 -1.72
C LEU A 72 5.33 6.85 -0.63
N GLU A 73 5.05 7.24 0.61
CA GLU A 73 5.08 6.33 1.75
C GLU A 73 3.71 5.67 1.91
N ILE A 74 3.72 4.39 2.28
CA ILE A 74 2.50 3.64 2.56
C ILE A 74 2.55 3.05 3.96
N TYR A 75 1.44 3.21 4.67
CA TYR A 75 1.26 2.73 6.02
C TYR A 75 -0.03 1.93 6.10
N GLY A 76 -0.02 0.81 6.80
CA GLY A 76 -1.25 0.10 7.13
C GLY A 76 -1.29 -0.27 8.60
N GLU A 77 -2.47 -0.07 9.20
CA GLU A 77 -2.72 -0.42 10.58
C GLU A 77 -3.00 -1.92 10.74
N PRO A 78 -2.71 -2.52 11.90
CA PRO A 78 -3.11 -3.88 12.22
C PRO A 78 -4.63 -3.92 12.36
N PRO A 79 -5.31 -4.93 11.78
CA PRO A 79 -5.38 -6.20 12.49
C PRO A 79 -5.46 -7.41 11.53
N ALA A 80 -4.33 -7.87 11.03
CA ALA A 80 -4.10 -9.28 10.76
C ALA A 80 -2.61 -9.46 10.40
N PRO A 81 -1.92 -10.51 10.85
CA PRO A 81 -0.65 -10.89 10.24
C PRO A 81 -0.88 -11.14 8.73
N TRP A 82 0.09 -10.75 7.91
CA TRP A 82 0.21 -11.28 6.55
C TRP A 82 0.72 -12.71 6.70
N THR A 83 -0.20 -13.65 6.99
CA THR A 83 0.08 -15.10 6.98
C THR A 83 0.25 -15.58 5.56
#